data_AF-A0A838J3S3-F1
#
_entry.id   AF-A0A838J3S3-F1
#
_cell.length_a   1.000
_cell.length_b   1.000
_cell.length_c   1.000
_cell.angle_alpha   90.00
_cell.angle_beta   90.00
_cell.angle_gamma   90.00
#
_symmetry.space_group_name_H-M   'P 1'
#
loop_
_entity.id
_entity.type
_entity.pdbx_description
1 polymer ?
#
loop_
_entity_poly.entity_id
_entity_poly.type
_entity_poly.pdbx_seq_one_letter_code
_entity_poly.pdbx_strand_id
1 'polypeptide(L)' 'MKQGDQQESDLPTGLSRPAQRALAGAGYSRLEQFTSLSEADVLRLHGMGPKALDLIRHALAARGLSFADGKKSKG' A
#
# COMPACT_ATOMS: atom_id res chain seq x y z
N MET A 1 -26.83 -6.05 -7.72
CA MET A 1 -25.62 -6.59 -7.06
C MET A 1 -24.58 -6.92 -8.11
N LYS A 2 -23.74 -5.95 -8.50
CA LYS A 2 -22.64 -6.18 -9.45
C LYS A 2 -21.43 -5.33 -9.07
N GLN A 3 -20.48 -5.93 -8.39
CA GLN A 3 -19.07 -5.55 -8.47
C GLN A 3 -18.33 -6.82 -8.02
N GLY A 4 -18.04 -7.73 -8.94
CA GLY A 4 -17.10 -7.48 -10.02
C GLY A 4 -15.72 -7.81 -9.46
N ASP A 5 -15.50 -9.10 -9.29
CA ASP A 5 -14.25 -9.75 -8.90
C ASP A 5 -13.19 -9.51 -9.99
N GLN A 6 -12.81 -8.25 -10.19
CA GLN A 6 -11.68 -7.88 -11.02
C GLN A 6 -10.47 -7.81 -10.10
N GLN A 7 -9.78 -8.94 -10.09
CA GLN A 7 -8.49 -9.21 -9.48
C GLN A 7 -7.38 -8.38 -10.14
N GLU A 8 -7.60 -7.07 -10.28
CA GLU A 8 -6.60 -6.10 -10.71
C GLU A 8 -5.98 -5.56 -9.44
N SER A 9 -4.67 -5.78 -9.28
CA SER A 9 -3.97 -5.34 -8.08
C SER A 9 -4.12 -3.83 -7.94
N ASP A 10 -4.72 -3.35 -6.87
CA ASP A 10 -4.98 -1.92 -6.62
C ASP A 10 -3.68 -1.17 -6.23
N LEU A 11 -2.53 -1.80 -6.48
CA LEU A 11 -1.21 -1.29 -6.12
C LEU A 11 -0.80 -0.17 -7.10
N PRO A 12 -0.05 0.84 -6.62
CA PRO A 12 0.37 1.94 -7.47
C PRO A 12 1.26 1.47 -8.62
N THR A 13 0.96 1.97 -9.81
CA THR A 13 1.83 1.81 -10.97
C THR A 13 3.13 2.59 -10.74
N GLY A 14 4.27 1.94 -10.95
CA GLY A 14 5.60 2.52 -10.67
C GLY A 14 6.38 1.85 -9.53
N LEU A 15 5.77 0.90 -8.82
CA LEU A 15 6.52 0.04 -7.89
C LEU A 15 7.60 -0.74 -8.63
N SER A 16 8.81 -0.77 -8.07
CA SER A 16 9.89 -1.59 -8.63
C SER A 16 9.54 -3.08 -8.56
N ARG A 17 10.08 -3.89 -9.48
CA ARG A 17 9.92 -5.36 -9.50
C ARG A 17 10.14 -6.03 -8.13
N PRO A 18 11.18 -5.68 -7.33
CA PRO A 18 11.33 -6.23 -5.98
C PRO A 18 10.22 -5.81 -5.02
N ALA A 19 9.78 -4.55 -5.03
CA ALA A 19 8.67 -4.07 -4.22
C ALA A 19 7.38 -4.83 -4.52
N GLN A 20 7.02 -4.99 -5.81
CA GLN A 20 5.85 -5.76 -6.22
C GLN A 20 5.91 -7.21 -5.73
N ARG A 21 7.07 -7.86 -5.85
CA ARG A 21 7.27 -9.23 -5.36
C ARG A 21 7.18 -9.32 -3.84
N ALA A 22 7.68 -8.32 -3.11
CA ALA A 22 7.61 -8.29 -1.66
C ALA A 22 6.18 -8.11 -1.15
N LEU A 23 5.43 -7.20 -1.77
CA LEU A 23 4.02 -6.99 -1.46
C LEU A 23 3.20 -8.25 -1.78
N ALA A 24 3.37 -8.81 -2.97
CA ALA A 24 2.69 -10.06 -3.36
C ALA A 24 3.07 -11.24 -2.45
N GLY A 25 4.37 -11.37 -2.10
CA GLY A 25 4.86 -12.40 -1.19
C GLY A 25 4.38 -12.22 0.25
N ALA A 26 4.10 -10.99 0.67
CA ALA A 26 3.51 -10.66 1.95
C ALA A 26 1.96 -10.70 1.93
N GLY A 27 1.34 -10.99 0.78
CA GLY A 27 -0.13 -11.04 0.63
C GLY A 27 -0.82 -9.69 0.53
N TYR A 28 -0.07 -8.62 0.24
CA TYR A 28 -0.60 -7.28 0.00
C TYR A 28 -0.84 -7.06 -1.49
N SER A 29 -2.11 -6.96 -1.87
CA SER A 29 -2.55 -6.72 -3.25
C SER A 29 -3.50 -5.52 -3.37
N ARG A 30 -3.91 -4.93 -2.24
CA ARG A 30 -4.87 -3.82 -2.18
C ARG A 30 -4.38 -2.68 -1.30
N LEU A 31 -4.61 -1.43 -1.72
CA LEU A 31 -4.24 -0.24 -0.94
C LEU A 31 -4.90 -0.20 0.45
N GLU A 32 -6.13 -0.71 0.57
CA GLU A 32 -6.86 -0.76 1.84
C GLU A 32 -6.11 -1.53 2.93
N GLN A 33 -5.36 -2.58 2.58
CA GLN A 33 -4.59 -3.35 3.55
C GLN A 33 -3.47 -2.51 4.19
N PHE A 34 -2.96 -1.51 3.47
CA PHE A 34 -1.94 -0.60 3.97
C PHE A 34 -2.49 0.42 4.96
N THR A 35 -3.81 0.64 5.01
CA THR A 35 -4.43 1.51 6.03
C THR A 35 -4.35 0.92 7.44
N SER A 36 -4.10 -0.39 7.54
CA SER A 36 -3.85 -1.11 8.79
C SER A 36 -2.36 -1.21 9.12
N LEU A 37 -1.47 -0.76 8.23
CA LEU A 37 -0.02 -0.80 8.42
C LEU A 37 0.53 0.60 8.66
N SER A 38 1.63 0.68 9.42
CA SER A 38 2.42 1.91 9.49
C SER A 38 3.35 2.04 8.29
N GLU A 39 3.79 3.26 8.00
CA GLU A 39 4.83 3.51 6.99
C GLU A 39 6.12 2.72 7.28
N ALA A 40 6.47 2.60 8.57
CA ALA A 40 7.60 1.83 9.02
C ALA A 40 7.44 0.32 8.72
N ASP A 41 6.27 -0.26 8.94
CA ASP A 41 6.01 -1.68 8.64
C ASP A 41 6.17 -1.97 7.15
N VAL A 42 5.70 -1.04 6.31
CA VAL A 42 5.82 -1.14 4.86
C VAL A 42 7.28 -1.03 4.43
N LEU A 43 8.05 -0.10 5.01
CA LEU A 43 9.50 0.03 4.76
C LEU A 43 10.31 -1.20 5.22
N ARG A 44 9.81 -1.99 6.17
CA ARG A 44 10.46 -3.24 6.59
C ARG A 44 10.31 -4.36 5.56
N LEU A 45 9.36 -4.26 4.63
CA LEU A 45 9.19 -5.24 3.57
C LEU A 45 10.38 -5.19 2.59
N HIS A 46 10.87 -6.36 2.21
CA HIS A 46 12.11 -6.49 1.46
C HIS A 46 12.02 -5.87 0.06
N GLY A 47 12.66 -4.71 -0.18
CA GLY A 47 12.58 -4.00 -1.46
C GLY A 47 11.54 -2.88 -1.50
N MET A 48 10.89 -2.57 -0.37
CA MET A 48 10.14 -1.34 -0.18
C MET A 48 11.08 -0.20 0.22
N GLY A 49 11.54 0.54 -0.79
CA GLY A 49 12.30 1.77 -0.58
C GLY A 49 11.38 2.98 -0.35
N PRO A 50 11.96 4.15 0.02
CA PRO A 50 11.22 5.40 0.21
C PRO A 50 10.37 5.79 -1.01
N LYS A 51 10.86 5.55 -2.23
CA LYS A 51 10.08 5.75 -3.46
C LYS A 51 8.81 4.90 -3.52
N ALA A 52 8.89 3.63 -3.11
CA ALA A 52 7.74 2.73 -3.12
C ALA A 52 6.71 3.15 -2.05
N LEU A 53 7.21 3.59 -0.88
CA LEU A 53 6.37 4.14 0.17
C LEU A 53 5.63 5.40 -0.29
N ASP A 54 6.33 6.34 -0.94
CA ASP A 54 5.72 7.56 -1.48
C ASP A 54 4.61 7.24 -2.48
N LEU A 55 4.84 6.30 -3.40
CA LEU A 55 3.82 5.87 -4.36
C LEU A 55 2.56 5.33 -3.67
N ILE A 56 2.72 4.50 -2.64
CA ILE A 56 1.59 3.97 -1.86
C ILE A 56 0.91 5.10 -1.10
N ARG A 57 1.67 6.03 -0.50
CA ARG A 57 1.14 7.20 0.20
C ARG A 57 0.27 8.06 -0.72
N HIS A 58 0.76 8.35 -1.93
CA HIS A 58 0.04 9.12 -2.93
C HIS A 58 -1.22 8.40 -3.42
N ALA A 59 -1.14 7.08 -3.65
CA ALA A 59 -2.28 6.29 -4.07
C ALA A 59 -3.35 6.17 -2.97
N LEU A 60 -2.94 6.01 -1.71
CA LEU A 60 -3.82 6.09 -0.54
C LEU A 60 -4.50 7.45 -0.48
N ALA A 61 -3.74 8.54 -0.55
CA ALA A 61 -4.26 9.91 -0.47
C ALA A 61 -5.24 10.22 -1.61
N ALA A 62 -4.99 9.73 -2.83
CA ALA A 62 -5.91 9.85 -3.95
C ALA A 62 -7.27 9.19 -3.70
N ARG A 63 -7.31 8.16 -2.86
CA ARG A 63 -8.53 7.47 -2.39
C ARG A 63 -9.07 8.04 -1.07
N GLY A 64 -8.48 9.10 -0.53
CA GLY A 64 -8.82 9.66 0.78
C GLY A 64 -8.42 8.77 1.97
N LEU A 65 -7.52 7.82 1.73
CA LEU A 65 -6.97 6.89 2.72
C LEU A 65 -5.60 7.37 3.20
N SER A 66 -5.14 6.79 4.31
CA SER A 66 -3.80 7.02 4.86
C SER A 66 -3.30 5.77 5.57
N PHE A 67 -1.99 5.66 5.78
CA PHE A 67 -1.40 4.62 6.62
C PHE A 67 -1.90 4.74 8.06
N ALA A 68 -1.83 3.63 8.81
CA ALA A 68 -2.26 3.57 10.20
C ALA A 68 -1.52 4.59 11.08
N ASP A 69 -0.25 4.88 10.77
CA ASP A 69 0.56 5.84 11.53
C ASP A 69 0.10 7.29 11.34
N GLY A 70 -0.29 7.67 10.11
CA GLY A 70 -0.90 8.98 9.84
C GLY A 70 -2.27 9.18 10.51
N LYS A 71 -2.93 8.07 10.89
CA LYS A 71 -4.22 8.09 11.61
C LYS A 71 -4.06 8.23 13.12
N LYS A 72 -2.86 8.06 13.69
CA LYS A 72 -2.60 8.11 15.14
C LYS A 72 -2.60 9.52 15.74
N SER A 73 -2.89 10.57 14.98
CA SER A 73 -3.00 11.93 15.51
C SER A 73 -4.45 12.40 15.60
N LYS A 74 -5.27 11.70 16.40
CA LYS A 74 -6.49 12.24 17.03
C LYS A 74 -6.73 11.49 18.34
N GLY A 75 -5.96 11.87 19.36
CA GLY A 75 -6.24 11.63 20.78
C GLY A 75 -6.31 12.97 21.47
#